data_AF-A0A940B0Z9-F1
#
_entry.id   AF-A0A940B0Z9-F1
#
_cell.length_a   1.000
_cell.length_b   1.000
_cell.length_c   1.000
_cell.angle_alpha   90.00
_cell.angle_beta   90.00
_cell.angle_gamma   90.00
#
_symmetry.space_group_name_H-M   'P 1'
#
loop_
_entity.id
_entity.type
_entity.pdbx_description
1 polymer ?
#
loop_
_entity_poly.entity_id
_entity_poly.type
_entity_poly.pdbx_seq_one_letter_code
_entity_poly.pdbx_strand_id
1 'polypeptide(L)'
;MKLVKKLFFIFLITLIAVLIAYFARVNDTNVTLNLIFVSVRNIQLWLLSLFCFLAGVIFSVIIVFVDFIVMAGKERKLNKEVKKLKSELIAIRNEKLADIDDSTFAENSANLPVKDSVDKDQEQN
;
A
#
# COMPACT_ATOMS: atom_id res chain seq x y z
N MET A 1 -20.94 -5.00 -25.85
CA MET A 1 -19.50 -5.26 -25.56
C MET A 1 -19.23 -6.22 -24.40
N LYS A 2 -19.97 -6.18 -23.27
CA LYS A 2 -19.74 -7.09 -22.13
C LYS A 2 -19.95 -8.59 -22.45
N LEU A 3 -20.92 -8.91 -23.31
CA LEU A 3 -21.21 -10.27 -23.75
C LEU A 3 -20.09 -10.85 -24.64
N VAL A 4 -19.55 -10.05 -25.56
CA VAL A 4 -18.43 -10.45 -26.44
C VAL A 4 -17.18 -10.78 -25.61
N LYS A 5 -16.90 -9.99 -24.57
CA LYS A 5 -15.79 -10.27 -23.63
C LYS A 5 -15.99 -11.59 -22.87
N LYS A 6 -17.22 -11.90 -22.44
CA LYS A 6 -17.53 -13.18 -21.77
C LYS A 6 -17.39 -14.37 -22.72
N LEU A 7 -17.91 -14.25 -23.94
CA LEU A 7 -17.76 -15.27 -24.99
C LEU A 7 -16.30 -15.53 -25.34
N PHE A 8 -15.50 -14.46 -25.48
CA PHE A 8 -14.06 -14.58 -25.70
C PHE A 8 -13.36 -15.30 -24.54
N PHE A 9 -13.72 -14.98 -23.29
CA PHE A 9 -13.17 -15.66 -22.12
C PHE A 9 -13.51 -17.15 -22.09
N ILE A 10 -14.78 -17.50 -22.36
CA ILE A 10 -15.22 -18.90 -22.43
C ILE A 10 -14.47 -19.63 -23.53
N PHE A 11 -14.39 -19.04 -24.74
CA PHE A 11 -13.64 -19.61 -25.85
C PHE A 11 -12.17 -19.83 -25.50
N LEU A 12 -11.51 -18.86 -24.86
CA LEU A 12 -10.13 -18.97 -24.42
C LEU A 12 -9.93 -20.11 -23.42
N ILE A 13 -10.83 -20.23 -22.44
CA ILE A 13 -10.82 -21.32 -21.45
C ILE A 13 -11.02 -22.67 -22.14
N THR A 14 -11.96 -22.77 -23.08
CA THR A 14 -12.19 -23.98 -23.86
C THR A 14 -10.96 -24.34 -24.70
N LEU A 15 -10.32 -23.38 -25.35
CA LEU A 15 -9.10 -23.58 -26.13
C LEU A 15 -7.98 -24.15 -25.25
N ILE A 16 -7.75 -23.55 -24.08
CA ILE A 16 -6.75 -24.01 -23.10
C ILE A 16 -7.08 -25.44 -22.63
N ALA A 17 -8.35 -25.73 -22.32
CA ALA A 17 -8.76 -27.06 -21.89
C ALA A 17 -8.53 -28.12 -22.97
N VAL A 18 -8.81 -27.82 -24.24
CA VAL A 18 -8.54 -28.71 -25.38
C VAL A 18 -7.03 -28.95 -25.53
N LEU A 19 -6.21 -27.91 -25.36
CA LEU A 19 -4.75 -28.00 -25.41
C LEU A 19 -4.20 -28.91 -24.31
N ILE A 20 -4.71 -28.78 -23.09
CA ILE A 20 -4.34 -29.64 -21.95
C ILE A 20 -4.78 -31.09 -22.22
N ALA A 21 -5.99 -31.31 -22.74
CA ALA A 21 -6.49 -32.64 -23.05
C ALA A 21 -5.68 -33.31 -24.18
N TYR A 22 -5.31 -32.55 -25.22
CA TYR A 22 -4.44 -33.01 -26.29
C TYR A 22 -3.04 -33.35 -25.75
N PHE A 23 -2.47 -32.48 -24.92
CA PHE A 23 -1.18 -32.72 -24.26
C PHE A 23 -1.20 -33.99 -23.41
N ALA A 24 -2.27 -34.20 -22.62
CA ALA A 24 -2.44 -35.41 -21.83
C ALA A 24 -2.50 -36.66 -22.71
N ARG A 25 -3.24 -36.62 -23.83
CA ARG A 25 -3.35 -37.74 -24.77
C ARG A 25 -2.02 -38.08 -25.45
N VAL A 26 -1.23 -37.07 -25.83
CA VAL A 26 0.09 -37.28 -26.45
C VAL A 26 1.11 -37.80 -25.44
N ASN A 27 0.96 -37.43 -24.16
CA ASN A 27 1.86 -37.81 -23.07
C ASN A 27 1.27 -38.89 -22.16
N ASP A 28 0.56 -39.86 -22.75
CA ASP A 28 0.02 -41.03 -22.04
C ASP A 28 1.09 -42.11 -21.80
N THR A 29 2.31 -41.67 -21.50
CA THR A 29 3.42 -42.55 -21.15
C THR A 29 3.47 -42.72 -19.64
N ASN A 30 3.59 -43.97 -19.21
CA ASN A 30 3.75 -44.32 -17.81
C ASN A 30 5.22 -44.19 -17.44
N VAL A 31 5.51 -43.45 -16.37
CA VAL A 31 6.83 -43.33 -15.79
C VAL A 31 6.86 -43.94 -14.40
N THR A 32 8.01 -44.49 -14.04
CA THR A 32 8.28 -44.96 -12.67
C THR A 32 9.05 -43.87 -11.95
N LEU A 33 8.49 -43.38 -10.85
CA LEU A 33 9.13 -42.40 -9.99
C LEU A 33 9.83 -43.12 -8.85
N ASN A 34 11.16 -43.10 -8.87
CA ASN A 34 11.95 -43.46 -7.70
C ASN A 34 12.19 -42.19 -6.88
N LEU A 35 11.36 -41.99 -5.86
CA LEU A 35 11.71 -41.08 -4.77
C LEU A 35 12.67 -41.80 -3.83
N ILE A 36 13.54 -41.04 -3.15
CA ILE A 36 14.64 -41.55 -2.31
C ILE A 36 14.21 -42.65 -1.31
N PHE A 37 12.94 -42.65 -0.85
CA PHE A 37 12.42 -43.66 0.08
C PHE A 37 11.21 -44.46 -0.45
N VAL A 38 10.63 -44.09 -1.60
CA VAL A 38 9.40 -44.71 -2.12
C VAL A 38 9.46 -44.78 -3.64
N SER A 39 9.28 -45.99 -4.18
CA SER A 39 9.11 -46.20 -5.62
C SER A 39 7.62 -46.25 -5.95
N VAL A 40 7.14 -45.27 -6.72
CA VAL A 40 5.77 -45.28 -7.24
C VAL A 40 5.83 -45.64 -8.71
N ARG A 41 5.32 -46.84 -9.01
CA ARG A 41 5.27 -47.39 -10.38
C ARG A 41 3.99 -46.97 -11.09
N ASN A 42 4.10 -46.80 -12.42
CA ASN A 42 2.98 -46.50 -13.31
C ASN A 42 2.22 -45.21 -13.00
N ILE A 43 2.95 -44.09 -12.85
CA ILE A 43 2.32 -42.77 -12.85
C ILE A 43 2.32 -42.23 -14.27
N GLN A 44 1.16 -41.73 -14.71
CA GLN A 44 1.04 -41.06 -16.00
C GLN A 44 1.79 -39.73 -15.98
N LEU A 45 2.63 -39.48 -16.99
CA LEU A 45 3.50 -38.31 -17.05
C LEU A 45 2.73 -36.99 -16.99
N TRP A 46 1.57 -36.92 -17.65
CA TRP A 46 0.72 -35.73 -17.65
C TRP A 46 0.20 -35.37 -16.25
N LEU A 47 -0.08 -36.39 -15.41
CA LEU A 47 -0.58 -36.17 -14.04
C LEU A 47 0.51 -35.57 -13.16
N LEU A 48 1.74 -36.06 -13.30
CA LEU A 48 2.91 -35.51 -12.60
C LEU A 48 3.18 -34.07 -13.04
N SER A 49 3.14 -33.82 -14.36
CA SER A 49 3.34 -32.47 -14.91
C SER A 49 2.28 -31.49 -14.40
N LEU A 50 1.01 -31.91 -14.34
CA LEU A 50 -0.07 -31.11 -13.79
C LEU A 50 0.13 -30.82 -12.29
N PHE A 51 0.60 -31.80 -11.52
CA PHE A 51 0.90 -31.62 -10.10
C PHE A 51 2.04 -30.63 -9.88
N CYS A 52 3.13 -30.71 -10.65
CA CYS A 52 4.21 -29.73 -10.62
C CYS A 52 3.74 -28.33 -11.00
N PHE A 53 2.89 -28.21 -12.02
CA PHE A 53 2.29 -26.94 -12.40
C PHE A 53 1.43 -26.36 -11.26
N LEU A 54 0.57 -27.18 -10.66
CA LEU A 54 -0.29 -26.77 -9.55
C LEU A 54 0.52 -26.34 -8.32
N ALA A 55 1.59 -27.06 -8.00
CA ALA A 55 2.53 -26.70 -6.95
C ALA A 55 3.19 -25.33 -7.23
N GLY A 56 3.57 -25.06 -8.48
CA GLY A 56 4.09 -23.75 -8.90
C GLY A 56 3.06 -22.62 -8.75
N VAL A 57 1.80 -22.87 -9.09
CA VAL A 57 0.69 -21.91 -8.90
C VAL A 57 0.51 -21.60 -7.42
N ILE A 58 0.48 -22.63 -6.56
CA ILE A 58 0.39 -22.46 -5.11
C ILE A 58 1.56 -21.65 -4.59
N PHE A 59 2.79 -21.93 -5.04
CA PHE A 59 3.97 -21.18 -4.66
C PHE A 59 3.89 -19.70 -5.06
N SER A 60 3.37 -19.42 -6.26
CA SER A 60 3.13 -18.04 -6.72
C SER A 60 2.15 -17.29 -5.82
N VAL A 61 1.05 -17.95 -5.41
CA VAL A 61 0.09 -17.37 -4.46
C VAL A 61 0.75 -17.01 -3.13
N ILE A 62 1.64 -17.88 -2.62
CA ILE A 62 2.40 -17.62 -1.39
C ILE A 62 3.28 -16.37 -1.56
N ILE A 63 3.99 -16.23 -2.67
CA ILE A 63 4.83 -15.04 -2.93
C ILE A 63 3.97 -13.77 -2.94
N VAL A 64 2.85 -13.77 -3.66
CA VAL A 64 1.94 -12.61 -3.70
C VAL A 64 1.42 -12.26 -2.31
N PHE A 65 1.14 -13.26 -1.48
CA PHE A 65 0.71 -13.05 -0.11
C PHE A 65 1.80 -12.41 0.76
N VAL A 66 3.06 -12.83 0.60
CA VAL A 66 4.21 -12.22 1.26
C VAL A 66 4.37 -10.77 0.83
N ASP A 67 4.29 -10.49 -0.47
CA ASP A 67 4.38 -9.12 -1.00
C ASP A 67 3.27 -8.22 -0.44
N PHE A 68 2.06 -8.75 -0.31
CA PHE A 68 0.94 -8.03 0.30
C PHE A 68 1.23 -7.64 1.75
N ILE A 69 1.80 -8.55 2.55
CA ILE A 69 2.20 -8.27 3.94
C ILE A 69 3.28 -7.19 3.99
N VAL A 70 4.29 -7.29 3.13
CA VAL A 70 5.39 -6.31 3.07
C VAL A 70 4.86 -4.94 2.65
N MET A 71 3.93 -4.86 1.69
CA MET A 71 3.26 -3.63 1.29
C MET A 71 2.47 -2.99 2.44
N ALA A 72 1.70 -3.78 3.19
CA ALA A 72 0.96 -3.28 4.36
C ALA A 72 1.90 -2.69 5.43
N GLY A 73 3.10 -3.27 5.59
CA GLY A 73 4.15 -2.71 6.45
C GLY A 73 4.67 -1.36 5.96
N LYS A 74 4.91 -1.22 4.65
CA LYS A 74 5.35 0.03 4.02
C LYS A 74 4.30 1.13 4.13
N GLU A 75 3.02 0.82 3.94
CA GLU A 75 1.93 1.80 4.11
C GLU A 75 1.88 2.35 5.54
N ARG A 76 2.03 1.49 6.56
CA ARG A 76 2.06 1.93 7.95
C ARG A 76 3.25 2.84 8.24
N LYS A 77 4.42 2.55 7.66
CA LYS A 77 5.61 3.39 7.81
C LYS A 77 5.42 4.73 7.12
N LEU A 78 4.92 4.73 5.89
CA LEU A 78 4.67 5.94 5.10
C LEU A 78 3.63 6.84 5.77
N ASN A 79 2.57 6.27 6.35
CA ASN A 79 1.58 7.07 7.10
C ASN A 79 2.16 7.69 8.38
N LYS A 80 3.10 7.02 9.05
CA LYS A 80 3.80 7.60 10.21
C LYS A 80 4.68 8.78 9.80
N GLU A 81 5.40 8.65 8.69
CA GLU A 81 6.23 9.72 8.13
C GLU A 81 5.37 10.93 7.72
N VAL A 82 4.26 10.71 7.01
CA VAL A 82 3.31 11.78 6.64
C VAL A 82 2.76 12.51 7.87
N LYS A 83 2.41 11.78 8.94
CA LYS A 83 1.97 12.41 10.20
C LYS A 83 3.07 13.23 10.86
N LYS A 84 4.31 12.72 10.89
CA LYS A 84 5.48 13.40 11.45
C LYS A 84 5.80 14.70 10.70
N LEU A 85 5.84 14.65 9.37
CA LEU A 85 6.06 15.84 8.54
C LEU A 85 4.93 16.87 8.71
N LYS A 86 3.66 16.43 8.82
CA LYS A 86 2.54 17.33 9.11
C LYS A 86 2.68 18.00 10.48
N SER A 87 3.08 17.26 11.52
CA SER A 87 3.31 17.86 12.84
C SER A 87 4.47 18.83 12.86
N GLU A 88 5.56 18.54 12.14
CA GLU A 88 6.70 19.45 12.01
C GLU A 88 6.29 20.74 11.27
N LEU A 89 5.51 20.63 10.20
CA LEU A 89 4.99 21.80 9.49
C LEU A 89 4.06 22.66 10.37
N ILE A 90 3.23 22.04 11.21
CA ILE A 90 2.37 22.75 12.16
C ILE A 90 3.19 23.44 13.25
N ALA A 91 4.22 22.76 13.77
CA ALA A 91 5.11 23.34 14.78
C ALA A 91 5.84 24.57 14.25
N ILE A 92 6.44 24.48 13.05
CA ILE A 92 7.12 25.60 12.38
C ILE A 92 6.13 26.74 12.09
N ARG A 93 4.91 26.42 11.69
CA ARG A 93 3.86 27.43 11.48
C ARG A 93 3.54 28.15 12.78
N ASN A 94 3.27 27.43 13.86
CA ASN A 94 2.92 28.02 15.14
C ASN A 94 4.07 28.83 15.74
N GLU A 95 5.31 28.38 15.59
CA GLU A 95 6.51 29.12 15.99
C GLU A 95 6.62 30.45 15.24
N LYS A 96 6.44 30.43 13.91
CA LYS A 96 6.39 31.67 13.11
C LYS A 96 5.26 32.62 13.52
N LEU A 97 4.11 32.09 13.95
CA LEU A 97 3.00 32.93 14.42
C LEU A 97 3.27 33.54 15.79
N ALA A 98 3.95 32.83 16.68
CA ALA A 98 4.37 33.36 17.98
C ALA A 98 5.35 34.53 17.84
N ASP A 99 6.33 34.43 16.92
CA ASP A 99 7.26 35.53 16.62
C ASP A 99 6.56 36.79 16.07
N ILE A 100 5.45 36.62 15.33
CA ILE A 100 4.67 37.73 14.77
C ILE A 100 3.83 38.40 15.87
N ASP A 101 3.22 37.63 16.77
CA ASP A 101 2.46 38.21 17.88
C ASP A 101 3.38 39.02 18.82
N ASP A 102 4.53 38.47 19.23
CA ASP A 102 5.47 39.17 20.12
C ASP A 102 6.04 40.47 19.51
N SER A 103 6.29 40.50 18.20
CA SER A 103 6.75 41.71 17.50
C SER A 103 5.65 42.77 17.36
N THR A 104 4.39 42.37 17.20
CA THR A 104 3.24 43.29 17.10
C THR A 104 2.87 43.90 18.47
N PHE A 105 3.04 43.16 19.56
CA PHE A 105 2.88 43.68 20.93
C PHE A 105 3.99 44.67 21.31
N ALA A 106 5.23 44.43 20.88
CA ALA A 106 6.36 45.34 21.12
C ALA A 106 6.21 46.68 20.35
N GLU A 107 5.67 46.66 19.13
CA GLU A 107 5.46 47.87 18.33
C GLU A 107 4.31 48.75 18.86
N ASN A 108 3.22 48.15 19.35
CA ASN A 108 2.08 48.88 19.92
C ASN A 108 2.35 49.46 21.32
N SER A 109 3.25 48.86 22.11
CA SER A 109 3.62 49.38 23.43
C SER A 109 4.62 50.55 23.36
N ALA A 110 5.37 50.68 22.26
CA ALA A 110 6.26 51.81 22.00
C ALA A 110 5.53 53.09 21.52
N ASN A 111 4.26 52.97 21.10
CA ASN A 111 3.46 54.07 20.54
C ASN A 111 2.28 54.50 21.41
N LEU A 112 2.22 54.06 22.68
CA LEU A 112 1.25 54.58 23.63
C LEU A 112 1.57 56.06 23.93
N PRO A 113 0.70 57.02 23.58
CA PRO A 113 0.91 58.40 23.98
C PRO A 113 0.90 58.45 25.50
N VAL A 114 2.02 58.89 26.07
CA VAL A 114 2.14 59.26 27.49
C VAL A 114 1.06 60.29 27.73
N LYS A 115 -0.04 59.85 28.34
CA LYS A 115 -1.14 60.71 28.73
C LYS A 115 -0.62 61.48 29.93
N ASP A 116 -0.06 62.66 29.65
CA ASP A 116 0.37 63.61 30.67
C ASP A 116 -0.74 63.75 31.71
N SER A 117 -0.35 63.50 32.95
CA SER A 117 -1.07 63.86 34.15
C SER A 117 -1.37 65.36 34.11
N VAL A 118 -2.58 65.72 33.69
CA VAL A 118 -3.12 67.05 33.95
C VAL A 118 -3.74 67.01 35.34
N ASP A 119 -2.84 67.23 36.29
CA ASP A 119 -3.14 67.94 37.53
C ASP A 119 -3.61 69.35 37.15
N LYS A 120 -4.81 69.72 37.57
CA LYS A 120 -5.22 71.10 37.79
C LYS A 120 -6.56 71.13 38.50
N ASP A 121 -6.42 71.44 39.78
CA ASP A 121 -7.28 72.32 40.57
C ASP A 121 -8.10 73.34 39.75
N GLN A 122 -9.18 73.81 40.41
CA GLN A 122 -10.07 74.93 40.08
C GLN A 122 -11.33 74.48 39.29
N GLU A 123 -12.56 74.88 39.62
CA GLU A 123 -13.01 76.09 40.31
C GLU A 123 -14.51 75.93 40.69
N GLN A 124 -14.84 76.36 41.91
CA GLN A 124 -16.06 77.06 42.37
C GLN A 124 -17.33 77.07 41.49
N ASN A 125 -18.44 76.49 42.01
CA ASN A 125 -19.61 77.19 42.59
C ASN A 125 -20.82 76.27 42.70
#